data_AF-A0A222WJH8-F1
#
_entry.id   AF-A0A222WJH8-F1
#
_cell.length_a   1.000
_cell.length_b   1.000
_cell.length_c   1.000
_cell.angle_alpha   90.00
_cell.angle_beta   90.00
_cell.angle_gamma   90.00
#
_symmetry.space_group_name_H-M   'P 1'
#
loop_
_entity.id
_entity.type
_entity.pdbx_description
1 polymer ?
#
loop_
_entity_poly.entity_id
_entity_poly.type
_entity_poly.pdbx_seq_one_letter_code
_entity_poly.pdbx_strand_id
1 'polypeptide(L)'
;MLVSIVILTLNNWELTERCLNSIVHYTTIPYELICIDNGSTDGTQHQLRHRENVHLIENGTNRGFAAACNQGIKASTGDTILLLNNDTMVSHHWLENLIHALYSSSDIGIVGPVSNMVTPMQRLPMSYSTTETYHEFTKNFNIANPSLWRDTTALSGFCMLFRRQLIHQIGYLDEAFPGGGYEDIDFGYRTLKIGLRLLIAGDSHVHHEGNASFTHNSIDMAEWGQRNRRIFLRKWNFNPERLIYALDEFFFPGRVTTGHPHHQPKDSSLPNGILIRDSKANIYQIEKGLKRPVGSLDTFHAFHFRLDRVIQLSDAMVNSIPNGKLLLHNGQLHDHFPAVYIARDPVNNMHLISHGLRYPFHDFESFRLLGYEVNESIPLSFAQLETLPIGPPIDFNVFEEHELIDYRLYMGPNHGLYYAEGGRLRPIPSPRELHAFGWHTQQPIPLPIDVFHRSPQGPMIVA
;
A
#
# COMPACT_ATOMS: atom_id res chain seq x y z
N MET A 1 -24.18 3.50 22.26
CA MET A 1 -23.02 3.80 21.40
C MET A 1 -23.35 5.03 20.59
N LEU A 2 -22.46 6.01 20.55
CA LEU A 2 -22.59 7.24 19.76
C LEU A 2 -21.51 7.24 18.68
N VAL A 3 -21.86 7.59 17.44
CA VAL A 3 -20.90 7.79 16.34
C VAL A 3 -20.68 9.27 16.07
N SER A 4 -19.43 9.69 16.09
CA SER A 4 -19.05 11.05 15.68
C SER A 4 -18.69 11.06 14.21
N ILE A 5 -19.53 11.67 13.38
CA ILE A 5 -19.29 11.80 11.95
C ILE A 5 -18.60 13.14 11.71
N VAL A 6 -17.33 13.06 11.30
CA VAL A 6 -16.45 14.20 11.06
C VAL A 6 -16.36 14.44 9.56
N ILE A 7 -16.80 15.63 9.13
CA ILE A 7 -16.87 16.03 7.72
C ILE A 7 -16.03 17.29 7.50
N LEU A 8 -15.05 17.19 6.62
CA LEU A 8 -14.28 18.34 6.15
C LEU A 8 -14.95 18.93 4.91
N THR A 9 -15.00 20.26 4.82
CA THR A 9 -15.45 20.96 3.61
C THR A 9 -14.53 22.12 3.25
N LEU A 10 -14.44 22.40 1.95
CA LEU A 10 -13.76 23.55 1.35
C LEU A 10 -14.48 23.87 0.04
N ASN A 11 -15.39 24.84 0.10
CA ASN A 11 -16.34 25.20 -0.96
C ASN A 11 -17.28 24.03 -1.34
N ASN A 12 -18.10 24.26 -2.35
CA ASN A 12 -19.07 23.35 -2.92
C ASN A 12 -20.19 22.99 -1.93
N TRP A 13 -21.00 24.00 -1.62
CA TRP A 13 -22.16 23.85 -0.74
C TRP A 13 -23.11 22.77 -1.23
N GLU A 14 -23.36 22.66 -2.54
CA GLU A 14 -24.32 21.72 -3.09
C GLU A 14 -23.96 20.26 -2.76
N LEU A 15 -22.68 19.89 -2.85
CA LEU A 15 -22.22 18.57 -2.44
C LEU A 15 -22.33 18.37 -0.93
N THR A 16 -21.87 19.36 -0.16
CA THR A 16 -21.92 19.32 1.31
C THR A 16 -23.36 19.15 1.80
N GLU A 17 -24.31 19.88 1.22
CA GLU A 17 -25.73 19.80 1.53
C GLU A 17 -26.31 18.42 1.20
N ARG A 18 -26.01 17.88 0.01
CA ARG A 18 -26.43 16.52 -0.39
C ARG A 18 -25.92 15.47 0.60
N CYS A 19 -24.64 15.54 0.97
CA CYS A 19 -24.03 14.66 1.96
C CYS A 19 -24.77 14.74 3.31
N LEU A 20 -24.89 15.94 3.89
CA LEU A 20 -25.55 16.16 5.18
C LEU A 20 -27.01 15.70 5.17
N ASN A 21 -27.77 16.03 4.13
CA ASN A 21 -29.18 15.64 4.02
C ASN A 21 -29.32 14.11 3.89
N SER A 22 -28.41 13.44 3.16
CA SER A 22 -28.43 11.97 3.07
C SER A 22 -28.14 11.30 4.41
N ILE A 23 -27.20 11.85 5.21
CA ILE A 23 -26.90 11.32 6.55
C ILE A 23 -28.11 11.46 7.46
N VAL A 24 -28.73 12.65 7.50
CA VAL A 24 -29.93 12.93 8.31
C VAL A 24 -31.09 12.01 7.93
N HIS A 25 -31.25 11.70 6.65
CA HIS A 25 -32.35 10.88 6.18
C HIS A 25 -32.15 9.39 6.42
N TYR A 26 -30.94 8.87 6.23
CA TYR A 26 -30.69 7.42 6.17
C TYR A 26 -29.97 6.83 7.39
N THR A 27 -29.56 7.65 8.35
CA THR A 27 -28.85 7.16 9.54
C THR A 27 -29.79 7.04 10.72
N THR A 28 -29.97 5.82 11.24
CA THR A 28 -30.95 5.57 12.31
C THR A 28 -30.33 5.43 13.71
N ILE A 29 -29.02 5.21 13.77
CA ILE A 29 -28.28 5.09 15.03
C ILE A 29 -27.98 6.47 15.66
N PRO A 30 -27.68 6.56 16.96
CA PRO A 30 -27.23 7.81 17.57
C PRO A 30 -25.91 8.30 16.95
N TYR A 31 -25.91 9.52 16.42
CA TYR A 31 -24.72 10.19 15.89
C TYR A 31 -24.68 11.67 16.27
N GLU A 32 -23.48 12.25 16.17
CA GLU A 32 -23.26 13.71 16.13
C GLU A 32 -22.57 14.07 14.81
N LEU A 33 -22.87 15.25 14.27
CA LEU A 33 -22.23 15.77 13.06
C LEU A 33 -21.26 16.89 13.44
N ILE A 34 -20.02 16.75 13.02
CA ILE A 34 -18.97 17.75 13.22
C ILE A 34 -18.46 18.16 11.85
N CYS A 35 -18.73 19.39 11.46
CA CYS A 35 -18.27 19.93 10.19
C CYS A 35 -17.11 20.89 10.41
N ILE A 36 -16.05 20.72 9.65
CA ILE A 36 -14.89 21.62 9.64
C ILE A 36 -14.89 22.36 8.32
N ASP A 37 -15.20 23.65 8.37
CA ASP A 37 -15.04 24.56 7.24
C ASP A 37 -13.59 25.01 7.14
N ASN A 38 -12.89 24.55 6.10
CA ASN A 38 -11.46 24.79 5.93
C ASN A 38 -11.14 26.12 5.23
N GLY A 39 -11.97 27.13 5.43
CA GLY A 39 -11.84 28.44 4.79
C GLY A 39 -12.57 28.55 3.45
N SER A 40 -13.83 28.09 3.39
CA SER A 40 -14.65 28.26 2.19
C SER A 40 -14.94 29.74 1.91
N THR A 41 -15.03 30.08 0.62
CA THR A 41 -15.27 31.45 0.12
C THR A 41 -16.54 31.58 -0.72
N ASP A 42 -17.31 30.50 -0.87
CA ASP A 42 -18.49 30.41 -1.74
C ASP A 42 -19.83 30.53 -1.00
N GLY A 43 -19.80 30.84 0.30
CA GLY A 43 -20.99 30.90 1.15
C GLY A 43 -21.32 29.61 1.90
N THR A 44 -20.57 28.51 1.68
CA THR A 44 -20.71 27.25 2.44
C THR A 44 -20.70 27.49 3.96
N GLN A 45 -19.77 28.33 4.43
CA GLN A 45 -19.66 28.70 5.83
C GLN A 45 -20.96 29.32 6.38
N HIS A 46 -21.57 30.23 5.63
CA HIS A 46 -22.83 30.88 6.02
C HIS A 46 -23.96 29.86 6.15
N GLN A 47 -24.06 28.92 5.20
CA GLN A 47 -25.11 27.89 5.24
C GLN A 47 -24.93 26.94 6.43
N LEU A 48 -23.70 26.54 6.74
CA LEU A 48 -23.41 25.66 7.87
C LEU A 48 -23.76 26.29 9.22
N ARG A 49 -23.53 27.59 9.41
CA ARG A 49 -23.89 28.32 10.65
C ARG A 49 -25.38 28.25 10.98
N HIS A 50 -26.24 28.10 9.96
CA HIS A 50 -27.69 28.06 10.12
C HIS A 50 -28.24 26.64 10.33
N ARG A 51 -27.40 25.59 10.33
CA ARG A 51 -27.84 24.21 10.57
C ARG A 51 -27.73 23.85 12.05
N GLU A 52 -28.87 23.59 12.69
CA GLU A 52 -28.93 23.27 14.14
C GLU A 52 -28.28 21.93 14.50
N ASN A 53 -28.25 20.96 13.57
CA ASN A 53 -27.76 19.60 13.82
C ASN A 53 -26.25 19.42 13.52
N VAL A 54 -25.49 20.50 13.42
CA VAL A 54 -24.07 20.47 13.05
C VAL A 54 -23.24 21.25 14.07
N HIS A 55 -22.22 20.61 14.62
CA HIS A 55 -21.16 21.29 15.34
C HIS A 55 -20.13 21.82 14.34
N LEU A 56 -20.12 23.12 14.11
CA LEU A 56 -19.26 23.77 13.12
C LEU A 56 -17.93 24.26 13.74
N ILE A 57 -16.82 23.93 13.08
CA ILE A 57 -15.47 24.48 13.34
C ILE A 57 -15.03 25.25 12.10
N GLU A 58 -14.61 26.50 12.27
CA GLU A 58 -14.25 27.39 11.15
C GLU A 58 -12.76 27.76 11.22
N ASN A 59 -12.00 27.45 10.15
CA ASN A 59 -10.55 27.68 10.12
C ASN A 59 -10.14 29.02 9.50
N GLY A 60 -11.01 29.67 8.72
CA GLY A 60 -10.71 30.91 7.98
C GLY A 60 -9.70 30.76 6.83
N THR A 61 -8.83 29.75 6.87
CA THR A 61 -7.86 29.38 5.83
C THR A 61 -7.73 27.86 5.74
N ASN A 62 -7.30 27.35 4.59
CA ASN A 62 -7.09 25.91 4.38
C ASN A 62 -5.91 25.39 5.21
N ARG A 63 -6.20 24.55 6.21
CA ARG A 63 -5.21 23.90 7.09
C ARG A 63 -4.73 22.54 6.58
N GLY A 64 -5.20 22.10 5.41
CA GLY A 64 -4.98 20.75 4.90
C GLY A 64 -5.98 19.74 5.47
N PHE A 65 -6.06 18.56 4.84
CA PHE A 65 -7.04 17.52 5.16
C PHE A 65 -6.82 16.93 6.56
N ALA A 66 -5.63 16.38 6.81
CA ALA A 66 -5.30 15.72 8.07
C ALA A 66 -5.51 16.64 9.28
N ALA A 67 -5.02 17.88 9.24
CA ALA A 67 -5.15 18.82 10.35
C ALA A 67 -6.62 19.17 10.65
N ALA A 68 -7.43 19.36 9.60
CA ALA A 68 -8.84 19.69 9.75
C ALA A 68 -9.67 18.50 10.27
N CYS A 69 -9.46 17.30 9.73
CA CYS A 69 -10.04 16.08 10.29
C CYS A 69 -9.62 15.87 11.76
N ASN A 70 -8.36 16.13 12.11
CA ASN A 70 -7.87 16.04 13.48
C ASN A 70 -8.57 17.02 14.44
N GLN A 71 -8.97 18.22 13.98
CA GLN A 71 -9.80 19.14 14.78
C GLN A 71 -11.16 18.52 15.09
N GLY A 72 -11.81 17.94 14.09
CA GLY A 72 -13.08 17.23 14.27
C GLY A 72 -12.97 16.04 15.21
N ILE A 73 -11.95 15.20 15.04
CA ILE A 73 -11.66 14.08 15.95
C ILE A 73 -11.50 14.58 17.39
N LYS A 74 -10.78 15.68 17.62
CA LYS A 74 -10.57 16.24 18.96
C LYS A 74 -11.84 16.81 19.58
N ALA A 75 -12.72 17.40 18.78
CA ALA A 75 -13.99 17.96 19.24
C ALA A 75 -15.06 16.88 19.49
N SER A 76 -14.88 15.70 18.92
CA SER A 76 -15.86 14.62 19.00
C SER A 76 -16.00 13.97 20.38
N THR A 77 -17.21 13.49 20.68
CA THR A 77 -17.59 12.90 21.98
C THR A 77 -17.95 11.41 21.92
N GLY A 78 -18.30 10.88 20.75
CA GLY A 78 -18.72 9.48 20.57
C GLY A 78 -17.60 8.44 20.67
N ASP A 79 -17.92 7.22 21.09
CA ASP A 79 -16.93 6.13 21.24
C ASP A 79 -16.41 5.60 19.90
N THR A 80 -17.18 5.85 18.82
CA THR A 80 -16.83 5.49 17.45
C THR A 80 -16.73 6.76 16.62
N ILE A 81 -15.71 6.84 15.78
CA ILE A 81 -15.46 7.99 14.90
C ILE A 81 -15.58 7.53 13.46
N LEU A 82 -16.26 8.32 12.65
CA LEU A 82 -16.31 8.18 11.21
C LEU A 82 -15.71 9.43 10.55
N LEU A 83 -14.65 9.27 9.79
CA LEU A 83 -14.22 10.29 8.82
C LEU A 83 -15.02 10.09 7.54
N LEU A 84 -15.68 11.14 7.06
CA LEU A 84 -16.50 11.10 5.84
C LEU A 84 -16.27 12.35 4.99
N ASN A 85 -15.98 12.18 3.70
CA ASN A 85 -15.85 13.30 2.78
C ASN A 85 -17.22 13.97 2.51
N ASN A 86 -17.21 15.28 2.24
CA ASN A 86 -18.42 16.05 1.95
C ASN A 86 -19.01 15.79 0.56
N ASP A 87 -18.28 15.14 -0.35
CA ASP A 87 -18.71 14.75 -1.69
C ASP A 87 -19.21 13.29 -1.74
N THR A 88 -19.73 12.81 -0.61
CA THR A 88 -20.33 11.48 -0.48
C THR A 88 -21.85 11.55 -0.41
N MET A 89 -22.50 10.45 -0.77
CA MET A 89 -23.93 10.27 -0.57
C MET A 89 -24.17 8.90 0.04
N VAL A 90 -24.84 8.89 1.20
CA VAL A 90 -25.13 7.65 1.95
C VAL A 90 -26.58 7.21 1.74
N SER A 91 -26.90 5.98 2.13
CA SER A 91 -28.22 5.39 1.94
C SER A 91 -28.51 4.34 3.03
N HIS A 92 -29.68 3.70 2.96
CA HIS A 92 -30.17 2.69 3.91
C HIS A 92 -29.06 1.77 4.46
N HIS A 93 -29.04 1.58 5.79
CA HIS A 93 -28.17 0.63 6.52
C HIS A 93 -26.66 0.81 6.38
N TRP A 94 -26.20 1.89 5.72
CA TRP A 94 -24.79 2.09 5.41
C TRP A 94 -23.91 2.05 6.66
N LEU A 95 -24.31 2.76 7.72
CA LEU A 95 -23.52 2.93 8.93
C LEU A 95 -23.68 1.74 9.88
N GLU A 96 -24.89 1.18 9.96
CA GLU A 96 -25.18 -0.05 10.72
C GLU A 96 -24.31 -1.21 10.24
N ASN A 97 -24.18 -1.42 8.93
CA ASN A 97 -23.32 -2.47 8.36
C ASN A 97 -21.83 -2.22 8.65
N LEU A 98 -21.36 -0.97 8.55
CA LEU A 98 -19.99 -0.61 8.92
C LEU A 98 -19.69 -0.88 10.41
N ILE A 99 -20.64 -0.59 11.29
CA ILE A 99 -20.55 -0.87 12.72
C ILE A 99 -20.51 -2.36 12.99
N HIS A 100 -21.41 -3.14 12.38
CA HIS A 100 -21.43 -4.59 12.55
C HIS A 100 -20.08 -5.20 12.15
N ALA A 101 -19.51 -4.74 11.04
CA ALA A 101 -18.17 -5.14 10.61
C ALA A 101 -17.10 -4.74 11.65
N LEU A 102 -17.07 -3.48 12.10
CA LEU A 102 -16.06 -2.98 13.05
C LEU A 102 -16.09 -3.74 14.37
N TYR A 103 -17.29 -3.96 14.91
CA TYR A 103 -17.50 -4.60 16.21
C TYR A 103 -17.56 -6.12 16.18
N SER A 104 -17.48 -6.74 15.01
CA SER A 104 -17.46 -8.20 14.87
C SER A 104 -16.23 -8.87 15.52
N SER A 105 -15.13 -8.12 15.67
CA SER A 105 -13.93 -8.57 16.37
C SER A 105 -13.15 -7.38 16.94
N SER A 106 -12.43 -7.63 18.04
CA SER A 106 -11.58 -6.64 18.70
C SER A 106 -10.28 -6.37 17.93
N ASP A 107 -9.89 -7.26 17.02
CA ASP A 107 -8.69 -7.11 16.20
C ASP A 107 -8.91 -6.29 14.91
N ILE A 108 -10.14 -5.81 14.66
CA ILE A 108 -10.45 -4.93 13.52
C ILE A 108 -10.27 -3.49 13.98
N GLY A 109 -9.30 -2.78 13.40
CA GLY A 109 -8.98 -1.39 13.74
C GLY A 109 -9.83 -0.37 12.98
N ILE A 110 -10.00 -0.57 11.66
CA ILE A 110 -10.69 0.37 10.78
C ILE A 110 -11.55 -0.40 9.77
N VAL A 111 -12.74 0.13 9.48
CA VAL A 111 -13.64 -0.37 8.44
C VAL A 111 -13.95 0.71 7.42
N GLY A 112 -13.98 0.34 6.14
CA GLY A 112 -14.49 1.19 5.06
C GLY A 112 -15.49 0.45 4.16
N PRO A 113 -16.43 1.14 3.49
CA PRO A 113 -17.39 0.53 2.59
C PRO A 113 -16.78 0.25 1.20
N VAL A 114 -17.53 -0.43 0.34
CA VAL A 114 -17.28 -0.41 -1.10
C VAL A 114 -17.84 0.87 -1.74
N SER A 115 -17.28 1.28 -2.88
CA SER A 115 -17.68 2.52 -3.56
C SER A 115 -17.25 2.54 -5.04
N ASN A 116 -17.70 3.55 -5.78
CA ASN A 116 -17.40 3.74 -7.20
C ASN A 116 -16.02 4.35 -7.49
N MET A 117 -15.52 5.23 -6.62
CA MET A 117 -14.29 6.02 -6.82
C MET A 117 -13.35 5.90 -5.61
N VAL A 118 -12.62 4.79 -5.52
CA VAL A 118 -11.82 4.39 -4.35
C VAL A 118 -10.61 3.54 -4.77
N THR A 119 -9.79 3.12 -3.80
CA THR A 119 -8.73 2.12 -4.02
C THR A 119 -9.27 0.90 -4.76
N PRO A 120 -8.47 0.23 -5.61
CA PRO A 120 -8.97 -0.86 -6.45
C PRO A 120 -9.65 -1.98 -5.67
N MET A 121 -9.16 -2.25 -4.46
CA MET A 121 -9.77 -3.22 -3.58
C MET A 121 -11.19 -2.84 -3.16
N GLN A 122 -11.49 -1.59 -2.83
CA GLN A 122 -12.85 -1.16 -2.43
C GLN A 122 -13.78 -0.89 -3.62
N ARG A 123 -13.27 -0.93 -4.84
CA ARG A 123 -14.02 -0.51 -6.03
C ARG A 123 -15.14 -1.49 -6.37
N LEU A 124 -16.34 -0.94 -6.52
CA LEU A 124 -17.50 -1.60 -7.10
C LEU A 124 -17.90 -0.85 -8.39
N PRO A 125 -18.10 -1.54 -9.52
CA PRO A 125 -18.64 -0.90 -10.73
C PRO A 125 -19.98 -0.23 -10.46
N MET A 126 -20.18 0.98 -11.00
CA MET A 126 -21.47 1.67 -10.87
C MET A 126 -22.56 0.94 -11.64
N SER A 127 -23.68 0.70 -10.98
CA SER A 127 -24.91 0.17 -11.58
C SER A 127 -26.06 1.17 -11.57
N TYR A 128 -25.79 2.43 -11.25
CA TYR A 128 -26.75 3.52 -11.13
C TYR A 128 -26.19 4.81 -11.74
N SER A 129 -27.06 5.77 -12.07
CA SER A 129 -26.67 7.03 -12.73
C SER A 129 -27.35 8.27 -12.15
N THR A 130 -28.30 8.11 -11.23
CA THR A 130 -29.02 9.20 -10.55
C THR A 130 -29.11 8.94 -9.05
N THR A 131 -29.47 9.96 -8.28
CA THR A 131 -29.72 9.83 -6.84
C THR A 131 -30.83 8.82 -6.52
N GLU A 132 -31.90 8.81 -7.30
CA GLU A 132 -33.04 7.90 -7.09
C GLU A 132 -32.62 6.46 -7.35
N THR A 133 -31.96 6.20 -8.48
CA THR A 133 -31.47 4.86 -8.85
C THR A 133 -30.37 4.38 -7.90
N TYR A 134 -29.58 5.28 -7.32
CA TYR A 134 -28.64 4.97 -6.25
C TYR A 134 -29.36 4.45 -4.98
N HIS A 135 -30.41 5.15 -4.55
CA HIS A 135 -31.18 4.73 -3.36
C HIS A 135 -31.94 3.42 -3.60
N GLU A 136 -32.44 3.18 -4.81
CA GLU A 136 -33.05 1.90 -5.19
C GLU A 136 -32.05 0.75 -5.20
N PHE A 137 -30.85 0.97 -5.76
CA PHE A 137 -29.76 -0.01 -5.75
C PHE A 137 -29.39 -0.39 -4.31
N THR A 138 -29.14 0.61 -3.46
CA THR A 138 -28.68 0.39 -2.07
C THR A 138 -29.72 -0.27 -1.18
N LYS A 139 -31.03 -0.15 -1.46
CA LYS A 139 -32.06 -0.93 -0.74
C LYS A 139 -31.85 -2.43 -0.84
N ASN A 140 -31.34 -2.90 -1.99
CA ASN A 140 -31.10 -4.32 -2.23
C ASN A 140 -29.64 -4.71 -2.00
N PHE A 141 -28.72 -3.75 -2.00
CA PHE A 141 -27.28 -4.00 -1.80
C PHE A 141 -26.85 -3.92 -0.34
N ASN A 142 -27.29 -2.91 0.42
CA ASN A 142 -26.86 -2.67 1.79
C ASN A 142 -27.59 -3.60 2.79
N ILE A 143 -27.57 -4.90 2.50
CA ILE A 143 -28.16 -5.94 3.35
C ILE A 143 -27.01 -6.63 4.08
N ALA A 144 -27.07 -6.62 5.41
CA ALA A 144 -26.04 -7.21 6.27
C ALA A 144 -25.67 -8.63 5.81
N ASN A 145 -24.40 -8.80 5.42
CA ASN A 145 -23.88 -10.06 4.92
C ASN A 145 -22.38 -10.18 5.25
N PRO A 146 -22.05 -10.75 6.43
CA PRO A 146 -20.66 -10.91 6.86
C PRO A 146 -19.76 -11.71 5.91
N SER A 147 -20.33 -12.53 5.01
CA SER A 147 -19.54 -13.27 4.01
C SER A 147 -18.92 -12.37 2.93
N LEU A 148 -19.38 -11.12 2.80
CA LEU A 148 -18.83 -10.12 1.90
C LEU A 148 -17.71 -9.28 2.54
N TRP A 149 -17.47 -9.46 3.84
CA TRP A 149 -16.39 -8.76 4.52
C TRP A 149 -15.05 -9.36 4.15
N ARG A 150 -14.06 -8.50 3.89
CA ARG A 150 -12.73 -8.93 3.46
C ARG A 150 -11.64 -8.05 4.07
N ASP A 151 -10.56 -8.70 4.47
CA ASP A 151 -9.37 -7.99 4.93
C ASP A 151 -8.73 -7.21 3.77
N THR A 152 -8.11 -6.08 4.09
CA THR A 152 -7.36 -5.24 3.14
C THR A 152 -6.13 -4.65 3.82
N THR A 153 -5.20 -4.16 3.00
CA THR A 153 -3.98 -3.46 3.44
C THR A 153 -4.07 -1.94 3.27
N ALA A 154 -5.10 -1.46 2.59
CA ALA A 154 -5.41 -0.05 2.44
C ALA A 154 -6.93 0.21 2.40
N LEU A 155 -7.33 1.36 2.93
CA LEU A 155 -8.68 1.91 2.83
C LEU A 155 -8.58 3.36 2.35
N SER A 156 -9.46 3.76 1.44
CA SER A 156 -9.60 5.15 1.00
C SER A 156 -10.17 6.02 2.13
N GLY A 157 -9.58 7.19 2.33
CA GLY A 157 -9.93 8.18 3.36
C GLY A 157 -11.33 8.78 3.26
N PHE A 158 -12.07 8.53 2.18
CA PHE A 158 -13.40 9.12 1.97
C PHE A 158 -14.45 8.67 3.00
N CYS A 159 -14.28 7.47 3.58
CA CYS A 159 -15.19 6.88 4.54
C CYS A 159 -14.45 5.83 5.38
N MET A 160 -14.02 6.20 6.59
CA MET A 160 -13.27 5.34 7.50
C MET A 160 -13.88 5.37 8.90
N LEU A 161 -14.40 4.22 9.36
CA LEU A 161 -14.99 4.02 10.69
C LEU A 161 -13.99 3.32 11.61
N PHE A 162 -13.76 3.87 12.80
CA PHE A 162 -12.87 3.27 13.80
C PHE A 162 -13.29 3.61 15.24
N ARG A 163 -12.80 2.83 16.20
CA ARG A 163 -13.02 3.10 17.63
C ARG A 163 -12.14 4.26 18.07
N ARG A 164 -12.65 5.15 18.93
CA ARG A 164 -11.87 6.25 19.53
C ARG A 164 -10.57 5.77 20.17
N GLN A 165 -10.58 4.58 20.78
CA GLN A 165 -9.39 3.96 21.38
C GLN A 165 -8.20 3.84 20.40
N LEU A 166 -8.44 3.68 19.10
CA LEU A 166 -7.38 3.60 18.10
C LEU A 166 -6.51 4.87 18.11
N ILE A 167 -7.10 6.05 18.29
CA ILE A 167 -6.37 7.32 18.38
C ILE A 167 -5.39 7.32 19.56
N HIS A 168 -5.74 6.68 20.68
CA HIS A 168 -4.82 6.54 21.81
C HIS A 168 -3.65 5.58 21.53
N GLN A 169 -3.83 4.63 20.62
CA GLN A 169 -2.81 3.64 20.27
C GLN A 169 -1.85 4.13 19.19
N ILE A 170 -2.36 4.79 18.15
CA ILE A 170 -1.57 5.17 16.97
C ILE A 170 -1.44 6.68 16.75
N GLY A 171 -2.15 7.50 17.54
CA GLY A 171 -2.22 8.94 17.34
C GLY A 171 -3.22 9.35 16.26
N TYR A 172 -3.17 10.62 15.87
CA TYR A 172 -4.04 11.26 14.89
C TYR A 172 -3.59 11.00 13.43
N LEU A 173 -4.29 11.54 12.43
CA LEU A 173 -3.77 11.59 11.06
C LEU A 173 -2.48 12.40 11.02
N ASP A 174 -1.52 11.99 10.19
CA ASP A 174 -0.23 12.69 10.10
C ASP A 174 -0.36 13.94 9.23
N GLU A 175 -0.16 15.11 9.86
CA GLU A 175 -0.26 16.42 9.22
C GLU A 175 0.93 16.72 8.29
N ALA A 176 1.94 15.84 8.24
CA ALA A 176 3.03 15.91 7.27
C ALA A 176 2.59 15.66 5.82
N PHE A 177 1.41 15.06 5.59
CA PHE A 177 0.79 14.90 4.27
C PHE A 177 -0.10 16.11 3.97
N PRO A 178 0.39 17.13 3.23
CA PRO A 178 -0.38 18.33 2.96
C PRO A 178 -1.59 18.03 2.07
N GLY A 179 -2.65 18.82 2.21
CA GLY A 179 -3.77 18.98 1.26
C GLY A 179 -4.64 17.75 0.95
N GLY A 180 -4.28 16.56 1.42
CA GLY A 180 -5.01 15.29 1.23
C GLY A 180 -4.27 14.27 0.35
N GLY A 181 -4.59 12.99 0.54
CA GLY A 181 -3.95 11.83 -0.08
C GLY A 181 -2.73 11.31 0.71
N TYR A 182 -2.69 9.97 0.88
CA TYR A 182 -1.68 9.20 1.63
C TYR A 182 -1.75 9.31 3.16
N GLU A 183 -2.42 10.29 3.75
CA GLU A 183 -2.69 10.28 5.21
C GLU A 183 -3.57 9.10 5.64
N ASP A 184 -4.48 8.67 4.75
CA ASP A 184 -5.34 7.50 4.91
C ASP A 184 -4.54 6.20 4.84
N ILE A 185 -3.63 6.09 3.86
CA ILE A 185 -2.71 4.96 3.72
C ILE A 185 -1.76 4.88 4.92
N ASP A 186 -1.25 6.02 5.39
CA ASP A 186 -0.42 6.11 6.60
C ASP A 186 -1.18 5.66 7.85
N PHE A 187 -2.40 6.13 8.03
CA PHE A 187 -3.24 5.81 9.19
C PHE A 187 -3.64 4.32 9.19
N GLY A 188 -4.00 3.78 8.03
CA GLY A 188 -4.23 2.36 7.81
C GLY A 188 -2.99 1.52 8.13
N TYR A 189 -1.82 1.92 7.61
CA TYR A 189 -0.58 1.19 7.87
C TYR A 189 -0.13 1.24 9.33
N ARG A 190 -0.30 2.37 10.03
CA ARG A 190 -0.05 2.44 11.48
C ARG A 190 -0.94 1.51 12.28
N THR A 191 -2.18 1.31 11.83
CA THR A 191 -3.12 0.35 12.41
C THR A 191 -2.63 -1.10 12.21
N LEU A 192 -2.21 -1.46 11.00
CA LEU A 192 -1.62 -2.77 10.70
C LEU A 192 -0.38 -3.04 11.54
N LYS A 193 0.50 -2.03 11.70
CA LYS A 193 1.76 -2.12 12.44
C LYS A 193 1.58 -2.47 13.92
N ILE A 194 0.46 -2.11 14.54
CA ILE A 194 0.15 -2.48 15.93
C ILE A 194 -0.61 -3.82 16.04
N GLY A 195 -0.77 -4.55 14.93
CA GLY A 195 -1.39 -5.87 14.89
C GLY A 195 -2.91 -5.86 14.72
N LEU A 196 -3.51 -4.73 14.35
CA LEU A 196 -4.94 -4.65 14.03
C LEU A 196 -5.16 -4.79 12.52
N ARG A 197 -6.36 -5.23 12.11
CA ARG A 197 -6.77 -5.44 10.72
C ARG A 197 -7.52 -4.23 10.16
N LEU A 198 -7.44 -4.05 8.84
CA LEU A 198 -8.34 -3.19 8.09
C LEU A 198 -9.34 -4.07 7.35
N LEU A 199 -10.62 -3.68 7.39
CA LEU A 199 -11.70 -4.49 6.83
C LEU A 199 -12.53 -3.68 5.83
N ILE A 200 -12.86 -4.29 4.70
CA ILE A 200 -13.86 -3.76 3.77
C ILE A 200 -15.20 -4.38 4.12
N ALA A 201 -16.18 -3.55 4.46
CA ALA A 201 -17.58 -3.96 4.59
C ALA A 201 -18.20 -4.07 3.19
N GLY A 202 -18.07 -5.24 2.56
CA GLY A 202 -18.56 -5.48 1.20
C GLY A 202 -20.09 -5.46 1.05
N ASP A 203 -20.81 -5.43 2.17
CA ASP A 203 -22.27 -5.30 2.30
C ASP A 203 -22.72 -3.86 2.61
N SER A 204 -21.81 -2.89 2.49
CA SER A 204 -22.12 -1.46 2.62
C SER A 204 -21.53 -0.69 1.45
N HIS A 205 -22.40 -0.05 0.67
CA HIS A 205 -22.01 0.83 -0.42
C HIS A 205 -22.29 2.29 -0.06
N VAL A 206 -21.28 3.14 -0.26
CA VAL A 206 -21.38 4.61 -0.13
C VAL A 206 -20.92 5.23 -1.45
N HIS A 207 -21.75 6.08 -2.05
CA HIS A 207 -21.37 6.79 -3.26
C HIS A 207 -20.35 7.90 -2.95
N HIS A 208 -19.35 8.04 -3.81
CA HIS A 208 -18.32 9.07 -3.73
C HIS A 208 -18.21 9.73 -5.10
N GLU A 209 -18.50 11.04 -5.19
CA GLU A 209 -18.38 11.80 -6.44
C GLU A 209 -16.91 11.81 -6.91
N GLY A 210 -15.99 12.01 -5.97
CA GLY A 210 -14.55 11.84 -6.15
C GLY A 210 -13.87 13.08 -6.75
N ASN A 211 -12.75 13.49 -6.15
CA ASN A 211 -11.87 14.56 -6.63
C ASN A 211 -12.58 15.92 -6.88
N ALA A 212 -13.76 16.14 -6.31
CA ALA A 212 -14.54 17.35 -6.54
C ALA A 212 -13.78 18.60 -6.07
N SER A 213 -13.16 18.53 -4.89
CA SER A 213 -12.35 19.63 -4.36
C SER A 213 -11.05 19.85 -5.15
N PHE A 214 -10.37 18.79 -5.62
CA PHE A 214 -9.16 18.94 -6.44
C PHE A 214 -9.48 19.59 -7.79
N THR A 215 -10.56 19.15 -8.42
CA THR A 215 -11.03 19.67 -9.72
C THR A 215 -11.50 21.12 -9.59
N HIS A 216 -12.31 21.43 -8.57
CA HIS A 216 -12.84 22.78 -8.36
C HIS A 216 -11.76 23.80 -7.99
N ASN A 217 -10.69 23.36 -7.33
CA ASN A 217 -9.59 24.23 -6.91
C ASN A 217 -8.35 24.15 -7.82
N SER A 218 -8.45 23.51 -9.00
CA SER A 218 -7.37 23.42 -10.02
C SER A 218 -6.04 22.86 -9.50
N ILE A 219 -6.08 21.84 -8.63
CA ILE A 219 -4.87 21.20 -8.09
C ILE A 219 -4.45 20.04 -9.00
N ASP A 220 -3.17 20.02 -9.41
CA ASP A 220 -2.60 18.88 -10.14
C ASP A 220 -2.48 17.66 -9.23
N MET A 221 -3.40 16.71 -9.40
CA MET A 221 -3.45 15.49 -8.60
C MET A 221 -2.26 14.57 -8.81
N ALA A 222 -1.66 14.56 -10.00
CA ALA A 222 -0.52 13.70 -10.28
C ALA A 222 0.72 14.22 -9.55
N GLU A 223 1.01 15.52 -9.67
CA GLU A 223 2.11 16.15 -8.94
C GLU A 223 1.91 16.04 -7.42
N TRP A 224 0.69 16.32 -6.96
CA TRP A 224 0.34 16.23 -5.54
C TRP A 224 0.48 14.82 -4.98
N GLY A 225 -0.05 13.84 -5.71
CA GLY A 225 0.06 12.42 -5.38
C GLY A 225 1.52 11.97 -5.30
N GLN A 226 2.36 12.37 -6.26
CA GLN A 226 3.79 12.03 -6.24
C GLN A 226 4.53 12.66 -5.05
N ARG A 227 4.20 13.91 -4.69
CA ARG A 227 4.76 14.55 -3.50
C ARG A 227 4.43 13.78 -2.23
N ASN A 228 3.15 13.45 -2.02
CA ASN A 228 2.73 12.73 -0.82
C ASN A 228 3.22 11.27 -0.81
N ARG A 229 3.35 10.66 -1.99
CA ARG A 229 4.01 9.36 -2.17
C ARG A 229 5.46 9.38 -1.68
N ARG A 230 6.24 10.41 -2.05
CA ARG A 230 7.63 10.58 -1.59
C ARG A 230 7.71 10.76 -0.07
N ILE A 231 6.75 11.47 0.53
CA ILE A 231 6.65 11.60 2.00
C ILE A 231 6.42 10.22 2.62
N PHE A 232 5.48 9.44 2.09
CA PHE A 232 5.21 8.08 2.56
C PHE A 232 6.47 7.19 2.46
N LEU A 233 7.10 7.18 1.29
CA LEU A 233 8.32 6.42 1.02
C LEU A 233 9.44 6.76 2.00
N ARG A 234 9.71 8.05 2.24
CA ARG A 234 10.74 8.49 3.19
C ARG A 234 10.40 8.15 4.64
N LYS A 235 9.11 8.21 5.00
CA LYS A 235 8.64 7.90 6.36
C LYS A 235 8.74 6.40 6.67
N TRP A 236 8.41 5.56 5.69
CA TRP A 236 8.19 4.13 5.92
C TRP A 236 9.18 3.18 5.23
N ASN A 237 9.97 3.70 4.28
CA ASN A 237 11.00 2.97 3.53
C ASN A 237 10.48 1.79 2.70
N PHE A 238 9.26 1.88 2.18
CA PHE A 238 8.72 0.95 1.19
C PHE A 238 7.67 1.62 0.29
N ASN A 239 7.42 1.03 -0.88
CA ASN A 239 6.45 1.56 -1.84
C ASN A 239 5.01 1.39 -1.35
N PRO A 240 4.22 2.48 -1.20
CA PRO A 240 2.83 2.40 -0.73
C PRO A 240 1.91 1.59 -1.65
N GLU A 241 2.26 1.45 -2.93
CA GLU A 241 1.50 0.64 -3.89
C GLU A 241 1.34 -0.82 -3.45
N ARG A 242 2.29 -1.34 -2.66
CA ARG A 242 2.21 -2.69 -2.06
C ARG A 242 1.03 -2.83 -1.10
N LEU A 243 0.56 -1.72 -0.51
CA LEU A 243 -0.66 -1.69 0.29
C LEU A 243 -1.92 -1.46 -0.55
N ILE A 244 -1.80 -0.65 -1.62
CA ILE A 244 -2.94 -0.10 -2.36
C ILE A 244 -3.43 -1.05 -3.46
N TYR A 245 -2.51 -1.66 -4.20
CA TYR A 245 -2.80 -2.43 -5.41
C TYR A 245 -2.70 -3.94 -5.23
N ALA A 246 -2.09 -4.41 -4.15
CA ALA A 246 -1.91 -5.81 -3.86
C ALA A 246 -2.30 -6.13 -2.42
N LEU A 247 -2.83 -7.34 -2.21
CA LEU A 247 -2.93 -7.95 -0.88
C LEU A 247 -1.57 -8.54 -0.52
N ASP A 248 -0.60 -7.67 -0.24
CA ASP A 248 0.70 -8.13 0.21
C ASP A 248 0.57 -8.67 1.65
N GLU A 249 0.54 -10.01 1.75
CA GLU A 249 0.24 -10.69 3.02
C GLU A 249 1.21 -10.36 4.16
N PHE A 250 2.38 -9.80 3.82
CA PHE A 250 3.40 -9.33 4.75
C PHE A 250 2.93 -8.19 5.66
N PHE A 251 1.85 -7.52 5.29
CA PHE A 251 1.27 -6.45 6.10
C PHE A 251 0.17 -6.95 7.04
N PHE A 252 -0.28 -8.20 6.93
CA PHE A 252 -1.34 -8.71 7.79
C PHE A 252 -0.82 -9.15 9.16
N PRO A 253 -1.54 -8.82 10.24
CA PRO A 253 -1.19 -9.26 11.60
C PRO A 253 -1.00 -10.78 11.68
N GLY A 254 0.06 -11.21 12.38
CA GLY A 254 0.35 -12.63 12.62
C GLY A 254 0.92 -13.41 11.42
N ARG A 255 0.97 -12.82 10.22
CA ARG A 255 1.57 -13.44 9.02
C ARG A 255 3.03 -12.99 8.85
N VAL A 256 3.92 -13.47 9.73
CA VAL A 256 5.35 -13.13 9.67
C VAL A 256 6.18 -14.25 9.06
N THR A 257 6.66 -14.02 7.85
CA THR A 257 7.88 -14.68 7.34
C THR A 257 8.73 -13.66 6.59
N THR A 258 9.77 -13.14 7.24
CA THR A 258 10.85 -12.28 6.72
C THR A 258 10.64 -10.75 6.66
N GLY A 259 11.47 -10.01 7.40
CA GLY A 259 12.21 -8.84 6.90
C GLY A 259 11.52 -7.47 6.77
N HIS A 260 10.19 -7.38 6.71
CA HIS A 260 9.50 -6.11 6.45
C HIS A 260 9.96 -4.99 7.42
N PRO A 261 10.12 -3.70 7.00
CA PRO A 261 10.75 -2.65 7.81
C PRO A 261 10.23 -2.46 9.24
N HIS A 262 8.98 -2.87 9.54
CA HIS A 262 8.41 -2.79 10.89
C HIS A 262 8.45 -4.10 11.69
N HIS A 263 8.84 -5.23 11.09
CA HIS A 263 9.09 -6.49 11.76
C HIS A 263 10.59 -6.73 11.89
N GLN A 264 11.00 -7.40 12.98
CA GLN A 264 12.39 -7.83 13.08
C GLN A 264 12.66 -8.91 12.03
N PRO A 265 13.80 -8.86 11.31
CA PRO A 265 14.23 -9.96 10.48
C PRO A 265 14.29 -11.23 11.34
N LYS A 266 13.76 -12.35 10.84
CA LYS A 266 14.19 -13.63 11.39
C LYS A 266 15.65 -13.83 10.97
N ASP A 267 16.46 -14.41 11.84
CA ASP A 267 17.86 -14.78 11.57
C ASP A 267 17.94 -15.88 10.51
N SER A 268 17.57 -15.57 9.27
CA SER A 268 17.92 -16.41 8.13
C SER A 268 19.41 -16.24 7.88
N SER A 269 20.17 -17.32 8.08
CA SER A 269 21.60 -17.37 7.75
C SER A 269 21.84 -17.22 6.24
N LEU A 270 20.85 -17.55 5.42
CA LEU A 270 20.93 -17.43 3.96
C LEU A 270 20.22 -16.16 3.48
N PRO A 271 20.89 -15.32 2.67
CA PRO A 271 20.24 -14.25 1.94
C PRO A 271 19.18 -14.80 0.98
N ASN A 272 18.06 -14.09 0.79
CA ASN A 272 17.11 -14.36 -0.28
C ASN A 272 17.74 -14.11 -1.67
N GLY A 273 17.07 -14.49 -2.75
CA GLY A 273 17.53 -14.30 -4.13
C GLY A 273 18.65 -15.25 -4.59
N ILE A 274 19.43 -15.83 -3.67
CA ILE A 274 20.53 -16.74 -4.00
C ILE A 274 20.03 -18.08 -4.56
N LEU A 275 20.84 -18.71 -5.39
CA LEU A 275 20.62 -20.06 -5.90
C LEU A 275 21.44 -21.06 -5.10
N ILE A 276 20.82 -22.16 -4.70
CA ILE A 276 21.47 -23.26 -3.98
C ILE A 276 21.26 -24.57 -4.74
N ARG A 277 22.12 -25.55 -4.47
CA ARG A 277 21.93 -26.93 -4.93
C ARG A 277 22.20 -27.96 -3.85
N ASP A 278 21.49 -29.07 -3.93
CA ASP A 278 21.71 -30.26 -3.10
C ASP A 278 22.79 -31.19 -3.69
N SER A 279 23.05 -32.33 -3.05
CA SER A 279 24.02 -33.34 -3.53
C SER A 279 23.60 -34.03 -4.83
N LYS A 280 22.31 -33.98 -5.17
CA LYS A 280 21.71 -34.57 -6.38
C LYS A 280 21.64 -33.58 -7.55
N ALA A 281 22.22 -32.40 -7.39
CA ALA A 281 22.20 -31.31 -8.36
C ALA A 281 20.80 -30.71 -8.64
N ASN A 282 19.83 -30.90 -7.73
CA ASN A 282 18.59 -30.12 -7.78
C ASN A 282 18.88 -28.68 -7.39
N ILE A 283 18.35 -27.71 -8.14
CA ILE A 283 18.57 -26.28 -7.91
C ILE A 283 17.32 -25.64 -7.32
N TYR A 284 17.54 -24.76 -6.34
CA TYR A 284 16.50 -23.99 -5.68
C TYR A 284 16.89 -22.51 -5.60
N GLN A 285 15.92 -21.61 -5.70
CA GLN A 285 16.09 -20.21 -5.31
C GLN A 285 15.59 -20.02 -3.87
N ILE A 286 16.37 -19.34 -3.03
CA ILE A 286 15.92 -18.97 -1.69
C ILE A 286 15.08 -17.71 -1.80
N GLU A 287 13.82 -17.75 -1.38
CA GLU A 287 12.97 -16.57 -1.34
C GLU A 287 12.03 -16.63 -0.14
N LYS A 288 11.99 -15.54 0.63
CA LYS A 288 11.12 -15.35 1.79
C LYS A 288 11.23 -16.51 2.80
N GLY A 289 12.43 -17.06 2.96
CA GLY A 289 12.73 -18.19 3.85
C GLY A 289 12.29 -19.57 3.32
N LEU A 290 11.88 -19.65 2.06
CA LEU A 290 11.52 -20.88 1.37
C LEU A 290 12.59 -21.23 0.33
N LYS A 291 12.80 -22.52 0.08
CA LYS A 291 13.52 -22.98 -1.12
C LYS A 291 12.49 -23.25 -2.23
N ARG A 292 12.55 -22.47 -3.30
CA ARG A 292 11.68 -22.64 -4.48
C ARG A 292 12.41 -23.50 -5.51
N PRO A 293 11.91 -24.71 -5.83
CA PRO A 293 12.58 -25.54 -6.82
C PRO A 293 12.56 -24.87 -8.20
N VAL A 294 13.66 -24.97 -8.93
CA VAL A 294 13.71 -24.58 -10.35
C VAL A 294 13.16 -25.73 -11.18
N GLY A 295 11.99 -25.55 -11.81
CA GLY A 295 11.21 -26.68 -12.32
C GLY A 295 11.77 -27.40 -13.54
N SER A 296 12.69 -26.79 -14.27
CA SER A 296 13.36 -27.40 -15.42
C SER A 296 14.64 -26.65 -15.80
N LEU A 297 15.48 -27.27 -16.61
CA LEU A 297 16.63 -26.61 -17.24
C LEU A 297 16.18 -25.44 -18.13
N ASP A 298 15.06 -25.59 -18.84
CA ASP A 298 14.46 -24.51 -19.64
C ASP A 298 14.09 -23.31 -18.76
N THR A 299 13.52 -23.56 -17.58
CA THR A 299 13.21 -22.51 -16.60
C THR A 299 14.48 -21.83 -16.10
N PHE A 300 15.51 -22.61 -15.79
CA PHE A 300 16.80 -22.09 -15.35
C PHE A 300 17.40 -21.12 -16.39
N HIS A 301 17.38 -21.50 -17.67
CA HIS A 301 17.88 -20.66 -18.75
C HIS A 301 16.98 -19.45 -19.05
N ALA A 302 15.66 -19.63 -18.98
CA ALA A 302 14.70 -18.55 -19.24
C ALA A 302 14.77 -17.43 -18.21
N PHE A 303 15.15 -17.73 -16.96
CA PHE A 303 15.43 -16.72 -15.92
C PHE A 303 16.88 -16.23 -15.91
N HIS A 304 17.68 -16.60 -16.93
CA HIS A 304 19.08 -16.21 -17.05
C HIS A 304 19.93 -16.55 -15.82
N PHE A 305 19.54 -17.60 -15.09
CA PHE A 305 20.33 -18.09 -13.97
C PHE A 305 21.67 -18.62 -14.47
N ARG A 306 22.70 -18.46 -13.63
CA ARG A 306 24.07 -18.87 -13.95
C ARG A 306 24.58 -19.90 -12.96
N LEU A 307 25.23 -20.93 -13.48
CA LEU A 307 25.75 -22.04 -12.66
C LEU A 307 26.82 -21.60 -11.66
N ASP A 308 27.61 -20.58 -11.98
CA ASP A 308 28.63 -20.03 -11.09
C ASP A 308 28.05 -19.22 -9.91
N ARG A 309 26.74 -18.95 -9.93
CA ARG A 309 25.99 -18.38 -8.80
C ARG A 309 25.27 -19.42 -7.94
N VAL A 310 25.37 -20.71 -8.29
CA VAL A 310 24.71 -21.79 -7.57
C VAL A 310 25.61 -22.31 -6.46
N ILE A 311 25.19 -22.10 -5.21
CA ILE A 311 25.93 -22.46 -4.02
C ILE A 311 25.65 -23.91 -3.66
N GLN A 312 26.71 -24.72 -3.49
CA GLN A 312 26.56 -26.07 -2.95
C GLN A 312 26.33 -26.00 -1.45
N LEU A 313 25.20 -26.52 -0.99
CA LEU A 313 24.94 -26.73 0.44
C LEU A 313 24.91 -28.23 0.77
N SER A 314 25.02 -28.54 2.07
CA SER A 314 24.81 -29.91 2.55
C SER A 314 23.33 -30.28 2.48
N ASP A 315 23.02 -31.54 2.23
CA ASP A 315 21.62 -32.01 2.16
C ASP A 315 20.86 -31.74 3.46
N ALA A 316 21.53 -31.80 4.62
CA ALA A 316 20.93 -31.46 5.91
C ALA A 316 20.44 -30.01 5.95
N MET A 317 21.26 -29.07 5.47
CA MET A 317 20.90 -27.65 5.42
C MET A 317 19.80 -27.41 4.40
N VAL A 318 19.90 -27.99 3.19
CA VAL A 318 18.84 -27.87 2.18
C VAL A 318 17.51 -28.42 2.72
N ASN A 319 17.52 -29.57 3.39
CA ASN A 319 16.32 -30.20 3.94
C ASN A 319 15.71 -29.45 5.12
N SER A 320 16.50 -28.66 5.86
CA SER A 320 15.96 -27.79 6.92
C SER A 320 15.16 -26.60 6.40
N ILE A 321 15.34 -26.21 5.13
CA ILE A 321 14.63 -25.08 4.52
C ILE A 321 13.28 -25.58 3.97
N PRO A 322 12.14 -24.99 4.38
CA PRO A 322 10.83 -25.38 3.87
C PRO A 322 10.71 -25.19 2.35
N ASN A 323 9.95 -26.07 1.68
CA ASN A 323 9.68 -25.96 0.25
C ASN A 323 8.70 -24.80 -0.02
N GLY A 324 9.01 -24.00 -1.04
CA GLY A 324 8.10 -23.03 -1.65
C GLY A 324 7.52 -23.52 -2.97
N LYS A 325 6.76 -22.65 -3.65
CA LYS A 325 6.21 -22.92 -4.98
C LYS A 325 7.31 -23.12 -6.02
N LEU A 326 7.05 -24.01 -6.98
CA LEU A 326 7.90 -24.27 -8.15
C LEU A 326 8.04 -23.00 -9.02
N LEU A 327 9.27 -22.70 -9.45
CA LEU A 327 9.54 -21.67 -10.46
C LEU A 327 9.29 -22.23 -11.87
N LEU A 328 8.59 -21.47 -12.72
CA LEU A 328 8.26 -21.81 -14.12
C LEU A 328 8.18 -20.54 -14.99
N HIS A 329 8.65 -20.61 -16.24
CA HIS A 329 8.63 -19.47 -17.19
C HIS A 329 7.29 -19.29 -17.95
N ASN A 330 6.37 -20.26 -17.88
CA ASN A 330 5.11 -20.28 -18.65
C ASN A 330 3.84 -20.18 -17.80
N GLY A 331 3.96 -19.84 -16.51
CA GLY A 331 2.83 -19.75 -15.57
C GLY A 331 2.33 -18.32 -15.32
N GLN A 332 1.37 -18.19 -14.39
CA GLN A 332 0.97 -16.90 -13.83
C GLN A 332 2.13 -16.22 -13.10
N LEU A 333 2.29 -14.91 -13.30
CA LEU A 333 3.46 -14.17 -12.81
C LEU A 333 3.60 -14.21 -11.28
N HIS A 334 2.50 -14.06 -10.54
CA HIS A 334 2.52 -14.02 -9.07
C HIS A 334 2.92 -15.35 -8.40
N ASP A 335 2.78 -16.48 -9.09
CA ASP A 335 2.93 -17.81 -8.49
C ASP A 335 4.22 -18.54 -8.88
N HIS A 336 4.76 -18.23 -10.06
CA HIS A 336 5.80 -19.04 -10.69
C HIS A 336 7.08 -18.28 -11.04
N PHE A 337 7.08 -16.96 -10.91
CA PHE A 337 8.25 -16.13 -11.17
C PHE A 337 8.97 -15.77 -9.86
N PRO A 338 10.26 -15.41 -9.92
CA PRO A 338 10.95 -14.78 -8.78
C PRO A 338 10.21 -13.55 -8.28
N ALA A 339 10.39 -13.20 -7.01
CA ALA A 339 9.68 -12.07 -6.40
C ALA A 339 10.09 -10.70 -6.97
N VAL A 340 11.34 -10.60 -7.46
CA VAL A 340 11.90 -9.39 -8.07
C VAL A 340 12.67 -9.78 -9.33
N TYR A 341 12.34 -9.18 -10.48
CA TYR A 341 13.04 -9.38 -11.75
C TYR A 341 12.72 -8.26 -12.75
N ILE A 342 13.53 -8.15 -13.81
CA ILE A 342 13.24 -7.27 -14.95
C ILE A 342 12.51 -8.03 -16.03
N ALA A 343 11.46 -7.42 -16.56
CA ALA A 343 10.75 -7.90 -17.73
C ALA A 343 10.93 -6.94 -18.92
N ARG A 344 10.89 -7.51 -20.12
CA ARG A 344 10.82 -6.78 -21.38
C ARG A 344 9.54 -7.14 -22.11
N ASP A 345 8.78 -6.14 -22.54
CA ASP A 345 7.56 -6.35 -23.33
C ASP A 345 7.87 -6.62 -24.82
N PRO A 346 6.88 -7.01 -25.66
CA PRO A 346 7.10 -7.33 -27.07
C PRO A 346 7.60 -6.16 -27.95
N VAL A 347 7.53 -4.92 -27.46
CA VAL A 347 8.04 -3.73 -28.16
C VAL A 347 9.32 -3.18 -27.53
N ASN A 348 9.93 -3.94 -26.61
CA ASN A 348 11.20 -3.68 -25.93
C ASN A 348 11.18 -2.63 -24.82
N ASN A 349 10.04 -2.27 -24.24
CA ASN A 349 10.04 -1.45 -23.02
C ASN A 349 10.44 -2.30 -21.81
N MET A 350 11.18 -1.69 -20.87
CA MET A 350 11.63 -2.32 -19.63
C MET A 350 10.61 -2.12 -18.51
N HIS A 351 10.45 -3.15 -17.68
CA HIS A 351 9.57 -3.14 -16.51
C HIS A 351 10.29 -3.79 -15.32
N LEU A 352 10.27 -3.15 -14.15
CA LEU A 352 10.63 -3.79 -12.88
C LEU A 352 9.40 -4.51 -12.35
N ILE A 353 9.50 -5.82 -12.15
CA ILE A 353 8.49 -6.59 -11.43
C ILE A 353 8.98 -6.75 -10.00
N SER A 354 8.19 -6.30 -9.03
CA SER A 354 8.53 -6.38 -7.62
C SER A 354 7.26 -6.57 -6.79
N HIS A 355 7.26 -7.56 -5.91
CA HIS A 355 6.14 -7.86 -5.00
C HIS A 355 4.77 -8.03 -5.71
N GLY A 356 4.77 -8.61 -6.92
CA GLY A 356 3.54 -8.81 -7.70
C GLY A 356 2.99 -7.53 -8.35
N LEU A 357 3.78 -6.46 -8.39
CA LEU A 357 3.47 -5.22 -9.07
C LEU A 357 4.43 -5.01 -10.23
N ARG A 358 3.94 -4.36 -11.28
CA ARG A 358 4.74 -3.98 -12.45
C ARG A 358 4.98 -2.48 -12.46
N TYR A 359 6.24 -2.08 -12.47
CA TYR A 359 6.68 -0.69 -12.56
C TYR A 359 7.37 -0.45 -13.90
N PRO A 360 6.75 0.27 -14.84
CA PRO A 360 7.39 0.58 -16.11
C PRO A 360 8.53 1.58 -15.90
N PHE A 361 9.65 1.42 -16.60
CA PHE A 361 10.67 2.47 -16.65
C PHE A 361 10.24 3.54 -17.65
N HIS A 362 10.28 4.81 -17.24
CA HIS A 362 9.96 5.92 -18.12
C HIS A 362 11.03 6.11 -19.20
N ASP A 363 12.31 5.94 -18.82
CA ASP A 363 13.45 6.05 -19.71
C ASP A 363 14.56 5.03 -19.41
N PHE A 364 15.52 4.94 -20.33
CA PHE A 364 16.65 4.01 -20.23
C PHE A 364 17.71 4.46 -19.21
N GLU A 365 17.77 5.74 -18.83
CA GLU A 365 18.71 6.21 -17.81
C GLU A 365 18.33 5.67 -16.43
N SER A 366 17.05 5.73 -16.11
CA SER A 366 16.46 5.22 -14.87
C SER A 366 16.70 3.71 -14.74
N PHE A 367 16.59 2.97 -15.85
CA PHE A 367 16.96 1.56 -15.93
C PHE A 367 18.46 1.32 -15.63
N ARG A 368 19.35 2.11 -16.24
CA ARG A 368 20.80 2.00 -16.05
C ARG A 368 21.25 2.40 -14.64
N LEU A 369 20.63 3.41 -14.03
CA LEU A 369 20.96 3.86 -12.67
C LEU A 369 20.75 2.77 -11.61
N LEU A 370 19.83 1.85 -11.87
CA LEU A 370 19.60 0.67 -11.02
C LEU A 370 20.51 -0.52 -11.37
N GLY A 371 21.50 -0.32 -12.25
CA GLY A 371 22.53 -1.32 -12.55
C GLY A 371 22.00 -2.58 -13.26
N TYR A 372 20.88 -2.45 -13.98
CA TYR A 372 20.34 -3.51 -14.80
C TYR A 372 20.92 -3.47 -16.21
N GLU A 373 21.13 -4.65 -16.78
CA GLU A 373 21.52 -4.83 -18.17
C GLU A 373 20.37 -5.44 -18.98
N VAL A 374 20.25 -5.09 -20.26
CA VAL A 374 19.13 -5.55 -21.10
C VAL A 374 19.09 -7.09 -21.21
N ASN A 375 20.24 -7.75 -21.16
CA ASN A 375 20.34 -9.21 -21.20
C ASN A 375 19.88 -9.90 -19.89
N GLU A 376 19.64 -9.15 -18.81
CA GLU A 376 19.01 -9.64 -17.58
C GLU A 376 17.48 -9.65 -17.69
N SER A 377 16.90 -9.03 -18.72
CA SER A 377 15.44 -8.92 -18.88
C SER A 377 14.81 -10.21 -19.40
N ILE A 378 13.71 -10.61 -18.76
CA ILE A 378 12.90 -11.75 -19.16
C ILE A 378 11.83 -11.28 -20.16
N PRO A 379 11.77 -11.83 -21.39
CA PRO A 379 10.75 -11.46 -22.35
C PRO A 379 9.38 -11.96 -21.89
N LEU A 380 8.39 -11.05 -21.82
CA LEU A 380 7.01 -11.36 -21.45
C LEU A 380 6.03 -10.95 -22.54
N SER A 381 4.97 -11.74 -22.70
CA SER A 381 3.82 -11.36 -23.52
C SER A 381 2.99 -10.25 -22.86
N PHE A 382 2.20 -9.51 -23.65
CA PHE A 382 1.24 -8.55 -23.11
C PHE A 382 0.24 -9.21 -22.14
N ALA A 383 -0.25 -10.41 -22.47
CA ALA A 383 -1.19 -11.14 -21.62
C ALA A 383 -0.59 -11.48 -20.23
N GLN A 384 0.68 -11.86 -20.16
CA GLN A 384 1.35 -12.08 -18.87
C GLN A 384 1.45 -10.77 -18.08
N LEU A 385 1.87 -9.69 -18.74
CA LEU A 385 2.04 -8.38 -18.12
C LEU A 385 0.73 -7.76 -17.61
N GLU A 386 -0.39 -8.02 -18.29
CA GLU A 386 -1.74 -7.59 -17.90
C GLU A 386 -2.26 -8.28 -16.63
N THR A 387 -1.66 -9.41 -16.22
CA THR A 387 -2.02 -10.07 -14.96
C THR A 387 -1.50 -9.34 -13.71
N LEU A 388 -0.59 -8.37 -13.87
CA LEU A 388 -0.01 -7.61 -12.77
C LEU A 388 -0.62 -6.20 -12.72
N PRO A 389 -1.03 -5.73 -11.54
CA PRO A 389 -1.33 -4.32 -11.34
C PRO A 389 -0.11 -3.46 -11.71
N ILE A 390 -0.38 -2.31 -12.32
CA ILE A 390 0.64 -1.36 -12.72
C ILE A 390 0.85 -0.32 -11.60
N GLY A 391 2.10 -0.22 -11.14
CA GLY A 391 2.55 0.86 -10.27
C GLY A 391 2.93 2.11 -11.07
N PRO A 392 3.24 3.23 -10.40
CA PRO A 392 3.75 4.41 -11.07
C PRO A 392 5.05 4.11 -11.82
N PRO A 393 5.34 4.83 -12.91
CA PRO A 393 6.60 4.65 -13.62
C PRO A 393 7.79 5.01 -12.73
N ILE A 394 8.92 4.35 -13.00
CA ILE A 394 10.23 4.72 -12.44
C ILE A 394 10.82 5.78 -13.37
N ASP A 395 11.01 6.99 -12.84
CA ASP A 395 11.52 8.16 -13.56
C ASP A 395 12.93 8.53 -13.06
N PHE A 396 13.45 9.69 -13.46
CA PHE A 396 14.85 10.08 -13.29
C PHE A 396 15.43 9.93 -11.87
N ASN A 397 14.65 10.18 -10.80
CA ASN A 397 15.14 10.05 -9.42
C ASN A 397 14.70 8.75 -8.74
N VAL A 398 15.19 7.64 -9.28
CA VAL A 398 14.81 6.27 -8.89
C VAL A 398 14.84 6.01 -7.37
N PHE A 399 15.74 6.63 -6.62
CA PHE A 399 15.87 6.41 -5.17
C PHE A 399 14.91 7.24 -4.31
N GLU A 400 14.30 8.28 -4.87
CA GLU A 400 13.19 9.00 -4.24
C GLU A 400 11.83 8.40 -4.60
N GLU A 401 11.77 7.71 -5.73
CA GLU A 401 10.52 7.24 -6.33
C GLU A 401 10.32 5.73 -6.19
N HIS A 402 11.34 5.00 -5.76
CA HIS A 402 11.24 3.58 -5.50
C HIS A 402 11.99 3.20 -4.22
N GLU A 403 11.50 2.18 -3.52
CA GLU A 403 12.21 1.58 -2.40
C GLU A 403 13.50 0.86 -2.86
N LEU A 404 14.37 0.50 -1.92
CA LEU A 404 15.52 -0.35 -2.24
C LEU A 404 15.05 -1.63 -2.91
N ILE A 405 15.69 -2.00 -4.01
CA ILE A 405 15.34 -3.21 -4.73
C ILE A 405 15.90 -4.39 -3.95
N ASP A 406 15.02 -5.27 -3.51
CA ASP A 406 15.40 -6.51 -2.87
C ASP A 406 16.28 -7.36 -3.81
N TYR A 407 17.23 -8.07 -3.20
CA TYR A 407 18.17 -8.97 -3.86
C TYR A 407 19.31 -8.30 -4.64
N ARG A 408 19.55 -7.02 -4.39
CA ARG A 408 20.63 -6.24 -5.01
C ARG A 408 21.76 -5.91 -4.03
N LEU A 409 22.95 -5.76 -4.59
CA LEU A 409 24.11 -5.22 -3.88
C LEU A 409 24.15 -3.71 -4.03
N TYR A 410 24.53 -3.05 -2.95
CA TYR A 410 24.65 -1.61 -2.87
C TYR A 410 26.00 -1.22 -2.30
N MET A 411 26.55 -0.11 -2.80
CA MET A 411 27.76 0.52 -2.26
C MET A 411 27.37 1.78 -1.51
N GLY A 412 27.65 1.78 -0.21
CA GLY A 412 27.43 2.94 0.64
C GLY A 412 28.49 4.04 0.44
N PRO A 413 28.29 5.22 1.03
CA PRO A 413 29.15 6.39 0.85
C PRO A 413 30.62 6.20 1.24
N ASN A 414 30.90 5.30 2.18
CA ASN A 414 32.26 4.96 2.62
C ASN A 414 32.85 3.75 1.88
N HIS A 415 32.34 3.43 0.68
CA HIS A 415 32.67 2.23 -0.11
C HIS A 415 32.35 0.89 0.57
N GLY A 416 31.61 0.91 1.69
CA GLY A 416 31.08 -0.30 2.33
C GLY A 416 30.04 -0.99 1.45
N LEU A 417 29.99 -2.32 1.50
CA LEU A 417 29.07 -3.12 0.70
C LEU A 417 27.87 -3.60 1.52
N TYR A 418 26.70 -3.58 0.92
CA TYR A 418 25.44 -3.92 1.54
C TYR A 418 24.59 -4.79 0.62
N TYR A 419 23.84 -5.71 1.21
CA TYR A 419 22.80 -6.48 0.53
C TYR A 419 21.43 -5.93 0.90
N ALA A 420 20.57 -5.63 -0.09
CA ALA A 420 19.21 -5.20 0.17
C ALA A 420 18.25 -6.39 0.28
N GLU A 421 17.53 -6.43 1.39
CA GLU A 421 16.55 -7.47 1.67
C GLU A 421 15.47 -6.97 2.62
N GLY A 422 14.19 -7.12 2.23
CA GLY A 422 13.06 -6.62 2.98
C GLY A 422 13.11 -5.11 3.16
N GLY A 423 13.64 -4.36 2.18
CA GLY A 423 13.84 -2.91 2.27
C GLY A 423 14.91 -2.47 3.27
N ARG A 424 15.77 -3.39 3.74
CA ARG A 424 16.87 -3.10 4.68
C ARG A 424 18.23 -3.30 4.02
N LEU A 425 19.23 -2.53 4.46
CA LEU A 425 20.63 -2.74 4.09
C LEU A 425 21.30 -3.65 5.11
N ARG A 426 21.74 -4.84 4.68
CA ARG A 426 22.51 -5.80 5.49
C ARG A 426 23.99 -5.65 5.16
N PRO A 427 24.85 -5.24 6.11
CA PRO A 427 26.27 -5.05 5.82
C PRO A 427 26.96 -6.36 5.42
N ILE A 428 27.89 -6.26 4.47
CA ILE A 428 28.75 -7.35 4.03
C ILE A 428 30.15 -7.06 4.57
N PRO A 429 30.64 -7.83 5.56
CA PRO A 429 31.83 -7.45 6.33
C PRO A 429 33.14 -7.69 5.56
N SER A 430 33.16 -8.62 4.60
CA SER A 430 34.38 -8.89 3.83
C SER A 430 34.09 -9.45 2.42
N PRO A 431 35.11 -9.48 1.53
CA PRO A 431 35.01 -10.16 0.23
C PRO A 431 34.72 -11.66 0.32
N ARG A 432 34.96 -12.30 1.48
CA ARG A 432 34.67 -13.73 1.68
C ARG A 432 33.19 -14.03 1.51
N GLU A 433 32.33 -13.20 2.07
CA GLU A 433 30.88 -13.37 1.97
C GLU A 433 30.39 -13.18 0.53
N LEU A 434 30.94 -12.20 -0.21
CA LEU A 434 30.63 -12.04 -1.63
C LEU A 434 30.95 -13.32 -2.41
N HIS A 435 32.15 -13.87 -2.22
CA HIS A 435 32.56 -15.10 -2.88
C HIS A 435 31.70 -16.29 -2.46
N ALA A 436 31.37 -16.41 -1.17
CA ALA A 436 30.54 -17.49 -0.65
C ALA A 436 29.13 -17.51 -1.26
N PHE A 437 28.57 -16.33 -1.57
CA PHE A 437 27.25 -16.19 -2.18
C PHE A 437 27.26 -15.96 -3.70
N GLY A 438 28.42 -16.09 -4.37
CA GLY A 438 28.53 -15.94 -5.84
C GLY A 438 28.31 -14.50 -6.34
N TRP A 439 28.54 -13.51 -5.49
CA TRP A 439 28.38 -12.09 -5.77
C TRP A 439 29.68 -11.43 -6.27
N HIS A 440 29.55 -10.45 -7.16
CA HIS A 440 30.69 -9.75 -7.76
C HIS A 440 30.84 -8.32 -7.23
N THR A 441 32.08 -7.88 -7.03
CA THR A 441 32.42 -6.54 -6.49
C THR A 441 32.17 -5.38 -7.44
N GLN A 442 31.95 -5.65 -8.73
CA GLN A 442 31.67 -4.62 -9.76
C GLN A 442 30.18 -4.34 -9.98
N GLN A 443 29.30 -5.16 -9.42
CA GLN A 443 27.85 -5.03 -9.54
C GLN A 443 27.13 -4.16 -8.47
N PRO A 444 27.75 -3.72 -7.35
CA PRO A 444 27.04 -2.88 -6.39
C PRO A 444 26.57 -1.56 -6.99
N ILE A 445 25.31 -1.22 -6.73
CA ILE A 445 24.72 0.06 -7.13
C ILE A 445 25.17 1.14 -6.14
N PRO A 446 25.79 2.25 -6.58
CA PRO A 446 26.13 3.36 -5.70
C PRO A 446 24.87 3.95 -5.06
N LEU A 447 24.86 4.03 -3.72
CA LEU A 447 23.78 4.67 -2.99
C LEU A 447 24.09 6.14 -2.70
N PRO A 448 23.15 7.06 -3.00
CA PRO A 448 23.21 8.42 -2.47
C PRO A 448 23.28 8.43 -0.93
N ILE A 449 24.01 9.41 -0.39
CA ILE A 449 24.23 9.58 1.06
C ILE A 449 22.92 9.70 1.85
N ASP A 450 21.95 10.43 1.31
CA ASP A 450 20.64 10.66 1.91
C ASP A 450 19.78 9.39 1.89
N VAL A 451 19.92 8.54 0.86
CA VAL A 451 19.25 7.23 0.77
C VAL A 451 19.83 6.30 1.82
N PHE A 452 21.17 6.21 1.86
CA PHE A 452 21.88 5.36 2.81
C PHE A 452 21.50 5.67 4.27
N HIS A 453 21.41 6.95 4.64
CA HIS A 453 21.07 7.36 6.00
C HIS A 453 19.61 7.10 6.40
N ARG A 454 18.66 7.15 5.47
CA ARG A 454 17.24 6.85 5.75
C ARG A 454 16.93 5.36 5.71
N SER A 455 17.71 4.56 4.99
CA SER A 455 17.49 3.12 4.84
C SER A 455 17.74 2.37 6.16
N PRO A 456 16.78 1.55 6.64
CA PRO A 456 16.97 0.77 7.86
C PRO A 456 18.08 -0.25 7.67
N GLN A 457 18.89 -0.43 8.72
CA GLN A 457 19.95 -1.44 8.72
C GLN A 457 19.40 -2.79 9.22
N GLY A 458 19.88 -3.87 8.61
CA GLY A 458 19.63 -5.24 9.03
C GLY A 458 20.88 -5.89 9.65
N PRO A 459 20.76 -7.13 10.16
CA PRO A 459 21.92 -7.89 10.64
C PRO A 459 22.89 -8.16 9.48
N MET A 460 24.18 -8.26 9.80
CA MET A 460 25.22 -8.54 8.81
C MET A 460 24.96 -9.86 8.06
N ILE A 461 25.42 -9.91 6.81
CA ILE A 461 25.54 -11.17 6.07
C ILE A 461 26.82 -11.85 6.53
N VAL A 462 26.72 -13.10 6.97
CA VAL A 462 27.87 -13.94 7.36
C VAL A 462 27.65 -15.32 6.76
N ALA A 463 28.70 -15.86 6.13
CA ALA A 463 28.68 -17.15 5.43
C ALA A 463 29.04 -18.33 6.33
#